data_AF-A0A1S1HMR3-F1
#
_entry.id   AF-A0A1S1HMR3-F1
#
_cell.length_a   1.000
_cell.length_b   1.000
_cell.length_c   1.000
_cell.angle_alpha   90.00
_cell.angle_beta   90.00
_cell.angle_gamma   90.00
#
_symmetry.space_group_name_H-M   'P 1'
#
loop_
_entity.id
_entity.type
_entity.pdbx_description
1 polymer ?
#
loop_
_entity_poly.entity_id
_entity_poly.type
_entity_poly.pdbx_seq_one_letter_code
_entity_poly.pdbx_strand_id
1 'polypeptide(L)'
;MLAFNKLVIILLLLFAPFSFSKLNTDEVRKMKKAQYYRDIIIDCSQYIIGDKKEQPIKANISDYLKALDLPASDIEIIKNDVFKADLDKPRNKVPPHIELLDLNRRQGVPFCILQSRLAINHLLNEVNK
;
A
#
# COMPACT_ATOMS: atom_id res chain seq x y z
N MET A 1 -51.87 10.42 25.54
CA MET A 1 -50.42 10.46 25.78
C MET A 1 -49.93 9.05 26.12
N LEU A 2 -49.40 8.33 25.13
CA LEU A 2 -48.61 7.11 25.36
C LEU A 2 -47.13 7.52 25.38
N ALA A 3 -46.51 7.51 26.56
CA ALA A 3 -45.07 7.69 26.71
C ALA A 3 -44.49 6.48 27.45
N PHE A 4 -44.73 5.29 26.89
CA PHE A 4 -43.99 4.07 27.20
C PHE A 4 -43.34 3.61 25.88
N ASN A 5 -42.10 3.12 25.95
CA ASN A 5 -41.32 2.50 24.86
C ASN A 5 -40.35 3.37 24.04
N LYS A 6 -39.36 4.01 24.69
CA LYS A 6 -38.07 4.29 24.01
C LYS A 6 -36.81 3.92 24.78
N LEU A 7 -36.88 3.73 26.10
CA LEU A 7 -35.72 3.40 26.93
C LEU A 7 -35.36 1.90 26.97
N VAL A 8 -36.31 1.00 26.69
CA VAL A 8 -36.08 -0.46 26.76
C VAL A 8 -35.27 -0.98 25.56
N ILE A 9 -35.39 -0.35 24.39
CA ILE A 9 -34.72 -0.80 23.15
C ILE A 9 -33.22 -0.52 23.19
N ILE A 10 -32.79 0.55 23.86
CA ILE A 10 -31.37 0.94 23.95
C ILE A 10 -30.61 0.00 24.91
N LEU A 11 -31.28 -0.51 25.96
CA LEU A 11 -30.63 -1.41 26.93
C LEU A 11 -30.35 -2.82 26.37
N LEU A 12 -31.13 -3.28 25.38
CA LEU A 12 -30.96 -4.58 24.74
C LEU A 12 -29.76 -4.65 23.76
N LEU A 13 -29.27 -3.51 23.26
CA LEU A 13 -28.10 -3.45 22.38
C LEU A 13 -26.76 -3.55 23.14
N LEU A 14 -26.76 -3.36 24.46
CA LEU A 14 -25.55 -3.46 25.30
C LEU A 14 -25.23 -4.90 25.74
N PHE A 15 -26.17 -5.84 25.56
CA PHE A 15 -26.01 -7.25 25.91
C PHE A 15 -26.01 -8.18 24.70
N ALA A 16 -26.04 -7.64 23.48
CA ALA A 16 -25.67 -8.45 22.33
C ALA A 16 -24.20 -8.84 22.52
N PRO A 17 -23.85 -10.15 22.61
CA PRO A 17 -22.47 -10.54 22.47
C PRO A 17 -22.10 -10.14 21.04
N PHE A 18 -21.47 -8.98 20.90
CA PHE A 18 -20.67 -8.70 19.74
C PHE A 18 -19.59 -9.78 19.77
N SER A 19 -19.88 -10.87 19.07
CA SER A 19 -18.88 -11.77 18.53
C SER A 19 -18.05 -10.90 17.61
N PHE A 20 -17.11 -10.14 18.21
CA PHE A 20 -15.89 -9.76 17.55
C PHE A 20 -15.29 -11.09 17.14
N SER A 21 -15.62 -11.51 15.91
CA SER A 21 -14.81 -12.45 15.18
C SER A 21 -13.38 -12.05 15.48
N LYS A 22 -12.60 -13.00 16.02
CA LYS A 22 -11.14 -12.93 16.05
C LYS A 22 -10.70 -12.81 14.59
N LEU A 23 -10.86 -11.62 14.01
CA LEU A 23 -10.22 -11.25 12.77
C LEU A 23 -8.75 -11.33 13.13
N ASN A 24 -8.11 -12.38 12.63
CA ASN A 24 -6.83 -12.85 13.08
C ASN A 24 -5.85 -11.67 13.00
N THR A 25 -5.46 -11.11 14.15
CA THR A 25 -4.76 -9.82 14.22
C THR A 25 -3.46 -9.83 13.43
N ASP A 26 -2.86 -11.01 13.28
CA ASP A 26 -1.68 -11.25 12.45
C ASP A 26 -1.99 -11.17 10.95
N GLU A 27 -3.16 -11.61 10.49
CA GLU A 27 -3.54 -11.53 9.09
C GLU A 27 -3.82 -10.08 8.68
N VAL A 28 -4.53 -9.33 9.52
CA VAL A 28 -4.72 -7.88 9.34
C VAL A 28 -3.38 -7.15 9.33
N ARG A 29 -2.45 -7.54 10.22
CA ARG A 29 -1.09 -6.97 10.27
C ARG A 29 -0.31 -7.26 8.98
N LYS A 30 -0.37 -8.50 8.47
CA LYS A 30 0.26 -8.89 7.19
C LYS A 30 -0.32 -8.10 6.02
N MET A 31 -1.65 -8.01 5.92
CA MET A 31 -2.31 -7.24 4.86
C MET A 31 -1.88 -5.76 4.88
N LYS A 32 -1.85 -5.12 6.06
CA LYS A 32 -1.36 -3.73 6.19
C LYS A 32 0.10 -3.59 5.79
N LYS A 33 0.94 -4.57 6.14
CA LYS A 33 2.37 -4.56 5.81
C LYS A 33 2.60 -4.74 4.30
N ALA A 34 1.90 -5.67 3.66
CA ALA A 34 1.96 -5.85 2.22
C ALA A 34 1.49 -4.58 1.50
N GLN A 35 0.38 -3.97 1.95
CA GLN A 35 -0.10 -2.70 1.39
C GLN A 35 0.93 -1.58 1.52
N TYR A 36 1.62 -1.48 2.65
CA TYR A 36 2.69 -0.50 2.84
C TYR A 36 3.81 -0.68 1.80
N TYR A 37 4.26 -1.91 1.54
CA TYR A 37 5.30 -2.17 0.53
C TYR A 37 4.82 -1.89 -0.89
N ARG A 38 3.57 -2.21 -1.21
CA ARG A 38 2.97 -1.84 -2.51
C ARG A 38 2.95 -0.32 -2.68
N ASP A 39 2.55 0.42 -1.66
CA ASP A 39 2.50 1.87 -1.70
C ASP A 39 3.88 2.49 -1.93
N ILE A 40 4.95 1.97 -1.32
CA ILE A 40 6.34 2.40 -1.59
C ILE A 40 6.67 2.27 -3.08
N ILE A 41 6.39 1.11 -3.69
CA ILE A 41 6.72 0.84 -5.09
C ILE A 41 5.95 1.80 -6.00
N ILE A 42 4.66 2.01 -5.72
CA ILE A 42 3.81 2.90 -6.51
C ILE A 42 4.29 4.34 -6.39
N ASP A 43 4.50 4.84 -5.18
CA ASP A 43 4.96 6.21 -4.93
C ASP A 43 6.31 6.47 -5.59
N CYS A 44 7.27 5.56 -5.45
CA CYS A 44 8.58 5.69 -6.08
C CYS A 44 8.51 5.60 -7.61
N SER A 45 7.62 4.77 -8.16
CA SER A 45 7.40 4.74 -9.62
C SER A 45 6.88 6.08 -10.16
N GLN A 46 5.95 6.72 -9.44
CA GLN A 46 5.42 8.04 -9.83
C GLN A 46 6.46 9.13 -9.68
N TYR A 47 7.21 9.13 -8.57
CA TYR A 47 8.26 10.11 -8.30
C TYR A 47 9.39 10.09 -9.34
N ILE A 48 9.78 8.90 -9.81
CA ILE A 48 10.92 8.71 -10.73
C ILE A 48 10.49 8.77 -12.21
N ILE A 49 9.41 8.07 -12.57
CA ILE A 49 8.95 7.92 -13.96
C ILE A 49 7.80 8.88 -14.28
N GLY A 50 6.81 8.99 -13.37
CA GLY A 50 5.60 9.80 -13.59
C GLY A 50 5.89 11.28 -13.79
N ASP A 51 6.94 11.82 -13.16
CA ASP A 51 7.36 13.21 -13.41
C ASP A 51 7.95 13.44 -14.82
N LYS A 52 8.28 12.37 -15.56
CA LYS A 52 8.83 12.46 -16.93
C LYS A 52 7.78 12.23 -18.02
N LYS A 53 6.63 11.63 -17.70
CA LYS A 53 5.63 11.19 -18.70
C LYS A 53 4.21 11.25 -18.11
N GLU A 54 3.28 11.87 -18.82
CA GLU A 54 1.84 11.69 -18.56
C GLU A 54 1.41 10.29 -19.01
N GLN A 55 1.57 9.31 -18.13
CA GLN A 55 1.25 7.91 -18.39
C GLN A 55 0.37 7.31 -17.28
N PRO A 56 -0.47 6.31 -17.60
CA PRO A 56 -1.25 5.60 -16.58
C PRO A 56 -0.35 5.00 -15.50
N ILE A 57 -0.83 4.97 -14.25
CA ILE A 57 -0.07 4.48 -13.09
C ILE A 57 0.51 3.08 -13.31
N LYS A 58 -0.25 2.17 -13.91
CA LYS A 58 0.22 0.81 -14.24
C LYS A 58 1.40 0.79 -15.22
N ALA A 59 1.45 1.72 -16.17
CA ALA A 59 2.56 1.86 -17.10
C ALA A 59 3.81 2.38 -16.37
N ASN A 60 3.67 3.41 -15.52
CA ASN A 60 4.77 3.93 -14.69
C ASN A 60 5.37 2.84 -13.79
N ILE A 61 4.53 2.03 -13.13
CA ILE A 61 4.99 0.90 -12.31
C ILE A 61 5.74 -0.11 -13.16
N SER A 62 5.22 -0.46 -14.34
CA SER A 62 5.85 -1.45 -15.22
C SER A 62 7.21 -0.98 -15.76
N ASP A 63 7.30 0.26 -16.21
CA ASP A 63 8.56 0.86 -16.69
C ASP A 63 9.57 0.99 -15.54
N TYR A 64 9.11 1.37 -14.35
CA TYR A 64 9.94 1.49 -13.15
C TYR A 64 10.54 0.14 -12.74
N LEU A 65 9.73 -0.92 -12.65
CA LEU A 65 10.21 -2.25 -12.25
C LEU A 65 11.23 -2.81 -13.25
N LYS A 66 11.04 -2.57 -14.55
CA LYS A 66 12.03 -2.92 -15.57
C LYS A 66 13.36 -2.18 -15.38
N ALA A 67 13.31 -0.92 -14.95
CA ALA A 67 14.49 -0.11 -14.69
C ALA A 67 15.27 -0.52 -13.42
N LEU A 68 14.69 -1.35 -12.54
CA LEU A 68 15.35 -1.85 -11.34
C LEU A 68 16.27 -3.07 -11.57
N ASP A 69 16.41 -3.52 -12.82
CA ASP A 69 17.27 -4.65 -13.19
C ASP A 69 16.96 -5.92 -12.38
N LEU A 70 15.66 -6.28 -12.36
CA LEU A 70 15.14 -7.47 -11.68
C LEU A 70 14.94 -8.60 -12.69
N PRO A 71 14.98 -9.87 -12.26
CA PRO A 71 14.58 -10.99 -13.12
C PRO A 71 13.16 -10.81 -13.67
N ALA A 72 12.95 -11.16 -14.94
CA ALA A 72 11.64 -10.98 -15.58
C ALA A 72 10.51 -11.74 -14.85
N SER A 73 10.82 -12.90 -14.27
CA SER A 73 9.90 -13.67 -13.41
C SER A 73 9.41 -12.86 -12.20
N ASP A 74 10.35 -12.20 -11.53
CA ASP A 74 10.08 -11.45 -10.30
C ASP A 74 9.29 -10.18 -10.61
N ILE A 75 9.58 -9.55 -11.76
CA ILE A 75 8.82 -8.39 -12.25
C ILE A 75 7.34 -8.74 -12.40
N GLU A 76 7.01 -9.87 -13.03
CA GLU A 76 5.59 -10.25 -13.21
C GLU A 76 4.91 -10.59 -11.89
N ILE A 77 5.59 -11.28 -10.98
CA ILE A 77 5.06 -11.57 -9.63
C ILE A 77 4.76 -10.27 -8.89
N ILE A 78 5.72 -9.34 -8.87
CA ILE A 78 5.57 -8.05 -8.18
C ILE A 78 4.50 -7.19 -8.84
N LYS A 79 4.42 -7.12 -10.17
CA LYS A 79 3.36 -6.39 -10.87
C LYS A 79 1.98 -6.88 -10.44
N ASN A 80 1.78 -8.20 -10.48
CA ASN A 80 0.52 -8.81 -10.09
C ASN A 80 0.16 -8.54 -8.64
N ASP A 81 1.14 -8.50 -7.74
CA ASP A 81 0.89 -8.18 -6.34
C ASP A 81 0.61 -6.68 -6.11
N VAL A 82 1.42 -5.79 -6.69
CA VAL A 82 1.26 -4.34 -6.58
C VAL A 82 -0.08 -3.88 -7.17
N PHE A 83 -0.56 -4.51 -8.25
CA PHE A 83 -1.85 -4.17 -8.87
C PHE A 83 -3.08 -4.57 -8.03
N LYS A 84 -2.90 -5.24 -6.89
CA LYS A 84 -3.96 -5.46 -5.91
C LYS A 84 -4.20 -4.22 -5.02
N ALA A 85 -3.30 -3.24 -5.04
CA ALA A 85 -3.47 -1.98 -4.31
C ALA A 85 -4.55 -1.09 -4.96
N ASP A 86 -5.09 -0.17 -4.18
CA ASP A 86 -5.87 0.95 -4.70
C ASP A 86 -4.94 1.91 -5.46
N LEU A 87 -5.05 1.87 -6.79
CA LEU A 87 -4.25 2.70 -7.70
C LEU A 87 -4.87 4.08 -7.91
N ASP A 88 -6.14 4.28 -7.56
CA ASP A 88 -6.85 5.56 -7.69
C ASP A 88 -6.70 6.42 -6.43
N LYS A 89 -6.17 5.85 -5.34
CA LYS A 89 -5.76 6.55 -4.13
C LYS A 89 -4.92 7.80 -4.48
N PRO A 90 -5.29 9.00 -3.98
CA PRO A 90 -4.50 10.21 -4.17
C PRO A 90 -3.07 10.04 -3.64
N ARG A 91 -2.08 10.44 -4.44
CA ARG A 91 -0.65 10.33 -4.11
C ARG A 91 0.03 11.68 -4.24
N ASN A 92 0.94 11.95 -3.30
CA ASN A 92 1.73 13.17 -3.31
C ASN A 92 2.75 13.12 -4.45
N LYS A 93 3.03 14.28 -5.05
CA LYS A 93 4.09 14.39 -6.07
C LYS A 93 5.46 13.98 -5.53
N VAL A 94 5.73 14.32 -4.27
CA VAL A 94 6.91 13.86 -3.52
C VAL A 94 6.42 12.84 -2.49
N PRO A 95 6.97 11.61 -2.48
CA PRO A 95 6.59 10.61 -1.48
C PRO A 95 6.82 11.11 -0.05
N PRO A 96 5.91 10.85 0.91
CA PRO A 96 6.03 11.35 2.28
C PRO A 96 7.37 11.01 2.93
N HIS A 97 7.94 9.83 2.66
CA HIS A 97 9.22 9.41 3.22
C HIS A 97 10.44 10.15 2.65
N ILE A 98 10.30 10.80 1.49
CA ILE A 98 11.32 11.71 0.92
C ILE A 98 11.14 13.10 1.52
N GLU A 99 9.89 13.57 1.58
CA GLU A 99 9.52 14.88 2.11
C GLU A 99 9.89 15.03 3.60
N LEU A 100 9.58 14.02 4.43
CA LEU A 100 9.85 14.04 5.87
C LEU A 100 11.34 14.09 6.21
N LEU A 101 12.18 13.60 5.28
CA LEU A 101 13.63 13.57 5.41
C LEU A 101 14.29 14.77 4.70
N ASP A 102 13.50 15.69 4.14
CA ASP A 102 13.96 16.86 3.37
C ASP A 102 14.97 16.50 2.27
N LEU A 103 14.76 15.35 1.61
CA LEU A 103 15.67 14.88 0.58
C LEU A 103 15.39 15.62 -0.72
N ASN A 104 16.42 16.30 -1.24
CA ASN A 104 16.34 16.86 -2.59
C ASN A 104 16.28 15.73 -3.64
N ARG A 105 15.95 16.06 -4.89
CA ARG A 105 15.78 15.03 -5.94
C ARG A 105 16.98 14.13 -6.16
N ARG A 106 18.21 14.66 -6.06
CA ARG A 106 19.44 13.85 -6.23
C ARG A 106 19.60 12.80 -5.12
N GLN A 107 19.06 13.07 -3.93
CA GLN A 107 19.06 12.14 -2.79
C GLN A 107 17.80 11.26 -2.77
N GLY A 108 16.63 11.82 -3.12
CA GLY A 108 15.34 11.14 -3.11
C GLY A 108 15.26 10.00 -4.12
N VAL A 109 15.81 10.17 -5.32
CA VAL A 109 15.82 9.11 -6.36
C VAL A 109 16.54 7.83 -5.88
N PRO A 110 17.82 7.89 -5.45
CA PRO A 110 18.49 6.69 -4.94
C PRO A 110 17.84 6.15 -3.67
N PHE A 111 17.29 7.00 -2.80
CA PHE A 111 16.52 6.56 -1.63
C PHE A 111 15.29 5.73 -2.04
N CYS A 112 14.54 6.19 -3.03
CA CYS A 112 13.36 5.49 -3.54
C CYS A 112 13.71 4.12 -4.14
N ILE A 113 14.82 4.04 -4.89
CA ILE A 113 15.31 2.77 -5.43
C ILE A 113 15.64 1.79 -4.29
N LEU A 114 16.35 2.25 -3.25
CA LEU A 114 16.68 1.42 -2.09
C LEU A 114 15.42 0.91 -1.38
N GLN A 115 14.48 1.81 -1.06
CA GLN A 115 13.22 1.45 -0.40
C GLN A 115 12.37 0.49 -1.26
N SER A 116 12.36 0.71 -2.58
CA SER A 116 11.65 -0.18 -3.51
C SER A 116 12.26 -1.58 -3.54
N ARG A 117 13.59 -1.71 -3.52
CA ARG A 117 14.25 -3.03 -3.45
C ARG A 117 13.92 -3.75 -2.14
N LEU A 118 13.92 -3.05 -1.02
CA LEU A 118 13.51 -3.61 0.27
C LEU A 118 12.05 -4.09 0.23
N ALA A 119 11.15 -3.26 -0.30
CA ALA A 119 9.74 -3.58 -0.47
C ALA A 119 9.53 -4.82 -1.36
N ILE A 120 10.23 -4.89 -2.50
CA ILE A 120 10.18 -6.03 -3.44
C ILE A 120 10.63 -7.32 -2.76
N ASN A 121 11.77 -7.29 -2.06
CA ASN A 121 12.26 -8.47 -1.35
C ASN A 121 11.26 -8.95 -0.29
N HIS A 122 10.57 -8.04 0.39
CA HIS A 122 9.52 -8.42 1.33
C HIS A 122 8.33 -9.08 0.63
N LEU A 123 7.85 -8.51 -0.46
CA LEU A 123 6.71 -9.07 -1.21
C LEU A 123 7.04 -10.45 -1.81
N LEU A 124 8.22 -10.64 -2.41
CA LEU A 124 8.64 -11.95 -2.94
C LEU A 124 8.72 -13.01 -1.84
N ASN A 125 9.25 -12.66 -0.66
CA ASN A 125 9.35 -13.57 0.48
C ASN A 125 7.99 -13.91 1.11
N GLU A 126 6.94 -13.11 0.87
CA GLU A 126 5.58 -13.43 1.30
C GLU A 126 4.86 -14.30 0.28
N VAL A 127 5.17 -14.19 -1.02
CA VAL A 127 4.59 -15.02 -2.09
C VAL A 127 5.17 -16.44 -2.09
N ASN A 128 6.44 -16.61 -1.71
CA ASN A 128 7.14 -17.90 -1.69
C ASN A 128 6.96 -18.71 -0.39
N LYS A 129 6.06 -18.29 0.51
CA LYS A 129 5.73 -18.98 1.77
C LYS A 129 4.35 -19.62 1.71
#